data_AF-A0A965PE15-F1
#
_entry.id   AF-A0A965PE15-F1
#
_cell.length_a   1.000
_cell.length_b   1.000
_cell.length_c   1.000
_cell.angle_alpha   90.00
_cell.angle_beta   90.00
_cell.angle_gamma   90.00
#
_symmetry.space_group_name_H-M   'P 1'
#
loop_
_entity.id
_entity.type
_entity.pdbx_description
1 polymer ?
#
loop_
_entity_poly.entity_id
_entity_poly.type
_entity_poly.pdbx_seq_one_letter_code
_entity_poly.pdbx_strand_id
1 'polypeptide(L)'
;MMFYDIYPRKSYADFIKPMFETLKRIGYYSKNPQSVIVANKAFNGTHGKEFPLGLRRYSDRRYYYEGNGGAVTIKYQNTVMGYVHSDDTFEFTNTRNWASYNCKQDVLNRLFDAFWLTRLSREGGMVLIKRDFHTRMPDRSVQYIVFDGLRVNIKTLELHPSSNHYVEATYLDKKLTKALRSKYEDEFKAARAFIMAANVETLRQDSSNIKSVYERDIYENFVSYIWKELTVRSFRNSAVSYLNNVLEEQKTIWFDRAKKKILEGIYLEEKPFKTRYLQAGERLPTGNWGFKIVKHTGA
;
A
#
# COMPACT_ATOMS: atom_id res chain seq x y z
N MET A 1 -0.22 18.82 24.72
CA MET A 1 -0.67 17.42 24.55
C MET A 1 0.57 16.52 24.47
N MET A 2 0.79 15.63 25.45
CA MET A 2 1.94 14.71 25.42
C MET A 2 1.65 13.54 24.49
N PHE A 3 2.62 13.20 23.63
CA PHE A 3 2.55 12.04 22.77
C PHE A 3 3.60 11.05 23.28
N TYR A 4 3.18 9.84 23.61
CA TYR A 4 4.10 8.78 23.98
C TYR A 4 4.11 7.76 22.85
N ASP A 5 5.28 7.55 22.28
CA ASP A 5 5.47 6.72 21.10
C ASP A 5 5.56 5.23 21.48
N ILE A 6 5.25 4.32 20.55
CA ILE A 6 5.50 2.89 20.75
C ILE A 6 7.02 2.70 20.79
N TYR A 7 7.54 2.05 21.82
CA TYR A 7 8.95 1.68 21.84
C TYR A 7 9.16 0.41 21.01
N PRO A 8 10.14 0.38 20.09
CA PRO A 8 10.43 -0.80 19.29
C PRO A 8 10.75 -2.02 20.18
N ARG A 9 10.14 -3.16 19.86
CA ARG A 9 10.36 -4.42 20.55
C ARG A 9 11.41 -5.20 19.81
N LYS A 10 12.36 -5.74 20.57
CA LYS A 10 13.47 -6.52 20.02
C LYS A 10 13.13 -7.99 20.05
N SER A 11 12.39 -8.46 21.04
CA SER A 11 12.11 -9.89 21.22
C SER A 11 10.70 -10.16 21.75
N TYR A 12 10.26 -11.40 21.63
CA TYR A 12 9.07 -11.92 22.30
C TYR A 12 9.11 -11.70 23.82
N ALA A 13 10.29 -11.84 24.44
CA ALA A 13 10.47 -11.63 25.87
C ALA A 13 10.12 -10.19 26.32
N ASP A 14 10.22 -9.20 25.44
CA ASP A 14 9.87 -7.80 25.75
C ASP A 14 8.37 -7.60 25.96
N PHE A 15 7.54 -8.53 25.49
CA PHE A 15 6.08 -8.51 25.69
C PHE A 15 5.67 -9.23 26.98
N ILE A 16 6.47 -10.19 27.43
CA ILE A 16 6.21 -10.95 28.66
C ILE A 16 6.76 -10.21 29.89
N LYS A 17 7.84 -9.43 29.74
CA LYS A 17 8.40 -8.65 30.85
C LYS A 17 7.45 -7.52 31.29
N PRO A 18 7.27 -7.31 32.61
CA PRO A 18 6.28 -6.37 33.16
C PRO A 18 6.65 -4.88 33.05
N MET A 19 7.85 -4.56 32.54
CA MET A 19 8.34 -3.18 32.42
C MET A 19 8.98 -2.98 31.05
N PHE A 20 8.70 -1.83 30.42
CA PHE A 20 9.34 -1.46 29.19
C PHE A 20 9.73 0.02 29.17
N GLU A 21 10.84 0.29 28.50
CA GLU A 21 11.28 1.64 28.17
C GLU A 21 10.32 2.24 27.13
N THR A 22 9.91 3.49 27.29
CA THR A 22 9.08 4.21 26.33
C THR A 22 9.52 5.65 26.21
N LEU A 23 9.23 6.29 25.07
CA LEU A 23 9.58 7.68 24.84
C LEU A 23 8.46 8.62 25.27
N LYS A 24 8.77 9.57 26.15
CA LYS A 24 7.93 10.71 26.53
C LYS A 24 8.26 11.89 25.64
N ARG A 25 7.31 12.33 24.81
CA ARG A 25 7.41 13.57 24.03
C ARG A 25 6.40 14.61 24.50
N ILE A 26 6.87 15.84 24.74
CA ILE A 26 5.99 17.00 24.92
C ILE A 26 5.66 17.55 23.52
N GLY A 27 4.63 16.99 22.88
CA GLY A 27 4.24 17.34 21.51
C GLY A 27 4.89 16.47 20.42
N TYR A 28 4.27 16.43 19.22
CA TYR A 28 4.66 15.55 18.11
C TYR A 28 6.11 15.80 17.62
N TYR A 29 6.57 17.05 17.68
CA TYR A 29 7.88 17.52 17.20
C TYR A 29 8.87 17.85 18.34
N SER A 30 8.69 17.28 19.53
CA SER A 30 9.62 17.54 20.65
C SER A 30 11.05 17.15 20.27
N LYS A 31 11.97 18.13 20.30
CA LYS A 31 13.39 17.94 19.96
C LYS A 31 14.15 17.11 21.01
N ASN A 32 13.63 17.03 22.24
CA ASN A 32 14.27 16.34 23.37
C ASN A 32 13.32 15.30 23.98
N PRO A 33 13.11 14.14 23.33
CA PRO A 33 12.34 13.05 23.92
C PRO A 33 13.03 12.53 25.19
N GLN A 34 12.29 12.35 26.27
CA GLN A 34 12.79 11.71 27.49
C GLN A 34 12.50 10.22 27.43
N SER A 35 13.50 9.37 27.65
CA SER A 35 13.24 7.97 27.92
C SER A 35 12.66 7.81 29.33
N VAL A 36 11.55 7.09 29.45
CA VAL A 36 10.89 6.79 30.72
C VAL A 36 10.55 5.31 30.77
N ILE A 37 10.74 4.68 31.93
CA ILE A 37 10.28 3.31 32.15
C ILE A 37 8.82 3.37 32.58
N VAL A 38 7.94 2.68 31.86
CA VAL A 38 6.53 2.56 32.21
C VAL A 38 6.24 1.11 32.56
N ALA A 39 5.67 0.90 33.76
CA ALA A 39 5.14 -0.39 34.15
C ALA A 39 3.95 -0.75 33.26
N ASN A 40 3.99 -1.94 32.65
CA ASN A 40 2.95 -2.38 31.75
C ASN A 40 1.72 -2.84 32.55
N LYS A 41 0.82 -1.91 32.86
CA LYS A 41 -0.40 -2.23 33.60
C LYS A 41 -1.47 -2.75 32.65
N ALA A 42 -1.80 -4.02 32.81
CA ALA A 42 -2.91 -4.64 32.10
C ALA A 42 -4.24 -3.96 32.42
N PHE A 43 -5.19 -4.09 31.50
CA PHE A 43 -6.60 -3.77 31.71
C PHE A 43 -7.46 -4.95 31.24
N ASN A 44 -8.72 -4.99 31.70
CA ASN A 44 -9.67 -6.00 31.25
C ASN A 44 -10.11 -5.65 29.83
N GLY A 45 -9.74 -6.52 28.88
CA GLY A 45 -10.14 -6.47 27.48
C GLY A 45 -10.99 -7.68 27.10
N THR A 46 -11.29 -7.81 25.81
CA THR A 46 -12.17 -8.86 25.28
C THR A 46 -11.64 -10.28 25.51
N HIS A 47 -10.31 -10.45 25.59
CA HIS A 47 -9.65 -11.75 25.74
C HIS A 47 -8.96 -11.89 27.11
N GLY A 48 -9.53 -11.24 28.15
CA GLY A 48 -8.93 -11.20 29.48
C GLY A 48 -7.98 -10.02 29.66
N LYS A 49 -6.76 -10.27 30.17
CA LYS A 49 -5.80 -9.20 30.44
C LYS A 49 -5.11 -8.75 29.14
N GLU A 50 -5.44 -7.53 28.69
CA GLU A 50 -4.78 -6.87 27.56
C GLU A 50 -3.82 -5.78 28.07
N PHE A 51 -2.73 -5.58 27.35
CA PHE A 51 -1.65 -4.66 27.67
C PHE A 51 -1.53 -3.60 26.58
N PRO A 52 -1.34 -2.31 26.91
CA PRO A 52 -1.08 -1.31 25.88
C PRO A 52 0.31 -1.50 25.26
N LEU A 53 0.43 -1.24 23.95
CA LEU A 53 1.73 -1.22 23.25
C LEU A 53 2.56 0.04 23.57
N GLY A 54 1.93 1.03 24.20
CA GLY A 54 2.53 2.28 24.70
C GLY A 54 1.78 2.73 25.97
N LEU A 55 1.49 4.03 26.11
CA LEU A 55 0.66 4.47 27.24
C LEU A 55 -0.81 4.01 27.14
N ARG A 56 -1.44 3.82 28.31
CA ARG A 56 -2.85 3.41 28.45
C ARG A 56 -3.86 4.27 27.70
N ARG A 57 -3.55 5.56 27.45
CA ARG A 57 -4.41 6.46 26.66
C ARG A 57 -4.52 6.05 25.19
N TYR A 58 -3.70 5.10 24.74
CA TYR A 58 -3.76 4.45 23.43
C TYR A 58 -4.40 3.06 23.55
N SER A 59 -5.60 2.96 24.12
CA SER A 59 -6.37 1.71 24.30
C SER A 59 -6.61 0.93 23.00
N ASP A 60 -6.48 1.60 21.86
CA ASP A 60 -6.61 1.01 20.54
C ASP A 60 -5.36 0.28 20.08
N ARG A 61 -4.24 0.35 20.79
CA ARG A 61 -2.98 -0.30 20.42
C ARG A 61 -2.60 -1.24 21.54
N ARG A 62 -2.93 -2.52 21.40
CA ARG A 62 -2.87 -3.46 22.52
C ARG A 62 -2.31 -4.80 22.10
N TYR A 63 -1.87 -5.56 23.08
CA TYR A 63 -1.50 -6.94 22.92
C TYR A 63 -2.00 -7.77 24.09
N TYR A 64 -2.09 -9.08 23.91
CA TYR A 64 -2.28 -10.01 25.01
C TYR A 64 -1.46 -11.27 24.79
N TYR A 65 -1.27 -12.00 25.88
CA TYR A 65 -0.56 -13.25 25.89
C TYR A 65 -1.56 -14.40 25.88
N GLU A 66 -1.42 -15.35 24.96
CA GLU A 66 -2.36 -16.48 24.83
C GLU A 66 -2.19 -17.55 25.93
N GLY A 67 -1.19 -17.43 26.81
CA GLY A 67 -0.93 -18.39 27.88
C GLY A 67 -0.04 -19.57 27.43
N ASN A 68 0.57 -20.29 28.39
CA ASN A 68 1.24 -21.58 28.19
C ASN A 68 2.28 -21.67 27.03
N GLY A 69 3.12 -20.64 26.86
CA GLY A 69 4.10 -20.60 25.77
C GLY A 69 3.51 -20.18 24.42
N GLY A 70 2.24 -19.79 24.38
CA GLY A 70 1.55 -19.33 23.17
C GLY A 70 2.08 -18.01 22.63
N ALA A 71 1.59 -17.61 21.47
CA ALA A 71 2.01 -16.37 20.82
C ALA A 71 1.50 -15.12 21.56
N VAL A 72 2.12 -13.99 21.27
CA VAL A 72 1.65 -12.67 21.69
C VAL A 72 0.83 -12.06 20.57
N THR A 73 -0.45 -11.83 20.83
CA THR A 73 -1.39 -11.32 19.83
C THR A 73 -1.39 -9.80 19.82
N ILE A 74 -1.02 -9.20 18.69
CA ILE A 74 -0.95 -7.76 18.47
C ILE A 74 -2.26 -7.26 17.84
N LYS A 75 -2.86 -6.23 18.43
CA LYS A 75 -4.15 -5.67 18.00
C LYS A 75 -4.09 -4.16 17.80
N TYR A 76 -4.77 -3.72 16.75
CA TYR A 76 -5.18 -2.34 16.58
C TYR A 76 -6.71 -2.24 16.53
N GLN A 77 -7.29 -1.52 17.49
CA GLN A 77 -8.72 -1.52 17.77
C GLN A 77 -9.21 -2.98 17.91
N ASN A 78 -10.20 -3.38 17.10
CA ASN A 78 -10.72 -4.75 17.08
C ASN A 78 -10.09 -5.63 15.99
N THR A 79 -9.06 -5.15 15.30
CA THR A 79 -8.35 -5.92 14.27
C THR A 79 -7.11 -6.58 14.88
N VAL A 80 -7.02 -7.91 14.79
CA VAL A 80 -5.76 -8.63 15.01
C VAL A 80 -4.83 -8.34 13.84
N MET A 81 -3.64 -7.86 14.15
CA MET A 81 -2.60 -7.55 13.17
C MET A 81 -1.64 -8.72 13.01
N GLY A 82 -1.40 -9.48 14.07
CA GLY A 82 -0.53 -10.64 13.95
C GLY A 82 -0.05 -11.13 15.28
N TYR A 83 0.87 -12.06 15.22
CA TYR A 83 1.33 -12.85 16.35
C TYR A 83 2.84 -12.76 16.45
N VAL A 84 3.37 -12.37 17.62
CA VAL A 84 4.79 -12.53 17.93
C VAL A 84 4.98 -13.89 18.56
N HIS A 85 5.79 -14.73 17.95
CA HIS A 85 6.09 -16.08 18.40
C HIS A 85 7.34 -16.11 19.27
N SER A 86 7.53 -17.19 20.04
CA SER A 86 8.65 -17.36 20.98
C SER A 86 10.04 -17.40 20.33
N ASP A 87 10.11 -17.65 19.02
CA ASP A 87 11.32 -17.65 18.21
C ASP A 87 11.65 -16.28 17.60
N ASP A 88 11.11 -15.20 18.17
CA ASP A 88 11.29 -13.81 17.73
C ASP A 88 10.82 -13.55 16.28
N THR A 89 9.82 -14.30 15.81
CA THR A 89 9.18 -14.03 14.52
C THR A 89 7.80 -13.39 14.68
N PHE A 90 7.40 -12.60 13.70
CA PHE A 90 6.07 -12.03 13.61
C PHE A 90 5.30 -12.61 12.43
N GLU A 91 4.14 -13.18 12.71
CA GLU A 91 3.20 -13.70 11.72
C GLU A 91 2.10 -12.68 11.41
N PHE A 92 1.97 -12.34 10.14
CA PHE A 92 1.00 -11.37 9.63
C PHE A 92 -0.38 -12.00 9.50
N THR A 93 -1.42 -11.29 9.94
CA THR A 93 -2.81 -11.74 9.75
C THR A 93 -3.74 -10.59 9.41
N ASN A 94 -4.88 -10.93 8.83
CA ASN A 94 -5.94 -9.99 8.47
C ASN A 94 -5.49 -8.88 7.50
N THR A 95 -4.52 -9.21 6.64
CA THR A 95 -3.80 -8.28 5.74
C THR A 95 -4.72 -7.61 4.73
N ARG A 96 -5.84 -8.25 4.37
CA ARG A 96 -6.91 -7.66 3.53
C ARG A 96 -7.51 -6.40 4.16
N ASN A 97 -7.56 -6.33 5.49
CA ASN A 97 -8.15 -5.21 6.24
C ASN A 97 -7.14 -4.12 6.61
N TRP A 98 -5.92 -4.18 6.07
CA TRP A 98 -4.85 -3.21 6.37
C TRP A 98 -4.85 -2.01 5.44
N ALA A 99 -5.36 -2.18 4.21
CA ALA A 99 -5.40 -1.13 3.19
C ALA A 99 -6.46 -0.04 3.43
N SER A 100 -7.22 -0.11 4.54
CA SER A 100 -8.19 0.91 4.93
C SER A 100 -7.55 2.07 5.71
N TYR A 101 -8.22 3.22 5.73
CA TYR A 101 -7.73 4.57 6.09
C TYR A 101 -7.14 4.82 7.50
N ASN A 102 -6.74 3.80 8.27
CA ASN A 102 -6.46 3.93 9.72
C ASN A 102 -5.02 3.61 10.17
N CYS A 103 -3.98 3.94 9.40
CA CYS A 103 -2.58 3.90 9.86
C CYS A 103 -2.12 2.59 10.55
N LYS A 104 -2.76 1.44 10.27
CA LYS A 104 -2.46 0.15 10.91
C LYS A 104 -0.99 -0.22 10.74
N GLN A 105 -0.45 -0.01 9.53
CA GLN A 105 0.96 -0.23 9.22
C GLN A 105 1.92 0.59 10.11
N ASP A 106 1.52 1.79 10.55
CA ASP A 106 2.37 2.66 11.37
C ASP A 106 2.59 2.08 12.77
N VAL A 107 1.64 1.30 13.28
CA VAL A 107 1.80 0.58 14.55
C VAL A 107 2.94 -0.44 14.43
N LEU A 108 2.95 -1.27 13.38
CA LEU A 108 4.01 -2.27 13.18
C LEU A 108 5.35 -1.61 12.82
N ASN A 109 5.34 -0.53 12.03
CA ASN A 109 6.56 0.22 11.69
C ASN A 109 7.26 0.84 12.89
N ARG A 110 6.50 1.18 13.94
CA ARG A 110 7.03 1.67 15.22
C ARG A 110 7.38 0.52 16.17
N LEU A 111 6.65 -0.58 16.08
CA LEU A 111 6.85 -1.75 16.94
C LEU A 111 8.10 -2.54 16.55
N PHE A 112 8.44 -2.59 15.26
CA PHE A 112 9.58 -3.35 14.75
C PHE A 112 10.50 -2.46 13.92
N ASP A 113 11.79 -2.44 14.29
CA ASP A 113 12.79 -1.60 13.63
C ASP A 113 13.43 -2.24 12.40
N ALA A 114 13.37 -3.57 12.28
CA ALA A 114 14.03 -4.30 11.20
C ALA A 114 13.45 -4.00 9.80
N PHE A 115 12.22 -3.52 9.74
CA PHE A 115 11.51 -3.36 8.47
C PHE A 115 10.64 -2.12 8.40
N TRP A 116 10.32 -1.77 7.16
CA TRP A 116 9.30 -0.80 6.80
C TRP A 116 8.19 -1.52 6.04
N LEU A 117 7.02 -1.57 6.66
CA LEU A 117 5.75 -1.95 6.07
C LEU A 117 5.11 -0.75 5.37
N THR A 118 4.96 -0.82 4.05
CA THR A 118 4.42 0.28 3.25
C THR A 118 3.52 -0.22 2.12
N ARG A 119 2.61 0.65 1.67
CA ARG A 119 1.74 0.37 0.53
C ARG A 119 2.40 0.85 -0.76
N LEU A 120 2.86 -0.08 -1.58
CA LEU A 120 3.33 0.15 -2.93
C LEU A 120 2.35 -0.48 -3.91
N SER A 121 1.33 0.27 -4.34
CA SER A 121 0.29 -0.22 -5.25
C SER A 121 0.84 -0.77 -6.58
N ARG A 122 1.98 -0.26 -7.05
CA ARG A 122 2.69 -0.74 -8.25
C ARG A 122 3.59 -1.95 -8.01
N GLU A 123 3.68 -2.41 -6.76
CA GLU A 123 4.49 -3.54 -6.29
C GLU A 123 3.61 -4.47 -5.44
N GLY A 124 2.33 -4.61 -5.82
CA GLY A 124 1.47 -5.65 -5.26
C GLY A 124 0.75 -5.30 -3.94
N GLY A 125 0.75 -4.03 -3.53
CA GLY A 125 -0.01 -3.59 -2.35
C GLY A 125 0.89 -3.42 -1.13
N MET A 126 0.67 -4.19 -0.06
CA MET A 126 1.47 -4.07 1.16
C MET A 126 2.77 -4.86 1.01
N VAL A 127 3.89 -4.20 1.27
CA VAL A 127 5.22 -4.79 1.18
C VAL A 127 6.03 -4.50 2.44
N LEU A 128 6.83 -5.47 2.85
CA LEU A 128 7.88 -5.32 3.86
C LEU A 128 9.19 -5.08 3.15
N ILE A 129 9.88 -4.01 3.53
CA ILE A 129 11.19 -3.64 3.01
C ILE A 129 12.15 -3.59 4.18
N LYS A 130 13.37 -4.11 4.00
CA LYS A 130 14.40 -4.02 5.03
C LYS A 130 14.68 -2.56 5.37
N ARG A 131 14.89 -2.26 6.66
CA ARG A 131 15.32 -0.93 7.07
C ARG A 131 16.84 -0.92 7.20
N ASP A 132 17.49 0.06 6.61
CA ASP A 132 18.89 0.36 6.90
C ASP A 132 18.98 0.94 8.31
N PHE A 133 19.74 0.30 9.20
CA PHE A 133 19.86 0.74 10.59
C PHE A 133 20.63 2.07 10.75
N HIS A 134 21.52 2.41 9.82
CA HIS A 134 22.31 3.63 9.86
C HIS A 134 21.55 4.82 9.31
N THR A 135 20.88 4.65 8.17
CA THR A 135 20.19 5.75 7.49
C THR A 135 18.70 5.83 7.84
N ARG A 136 18.13 4.77 8.43
CA ARG A 136 16.69 4.55 8.62
C ARG A 136 15.87 4.65 7.33
N MET A 137 16.54 4.52 6.19
CA MET A 137 15.93 4.51 4.87
C MET A 137 15.60 3.07 4.45
N PRO A 138 14.67 2.88 3.51
CA PRO A 138 14.31 1.56 3.02
C PRO A 138 15.46 1.00 2.18
N ASP A 139 16.03 -0.10 2.65
CA ASP A 139 16.92 -0.95 1.88
C ASP A 139 16.08 -1.94 1.07
N ARG A 140 15.99 -1.69 -0.24
CA ARG A 140 15.21 -2.52 -1.16
C ARG A 140 15.94 -3.79 -1.63
N SER A 141 17.04 -4.16 -0.97
CA SER A 141 17.73 -5.44 -1.19
C SER A 141 16.83 -6.64 -0.87
N VAL A 142 15.93 -6.49 0.11
CA VAL A 142 14.97 -7.51 0.52
C VAL A 142 13.57 -6.90 0.56
N GLN A 143 12.64 -7.53 -0.15
CA GLN A 143 11.25 -7.12 -0.20
C GLN A 143 10.29 -8.31 -0.19
N TYR A 144 9.36 -8.34 0.76
CA TYR A 144 8.31 -9.37 0.81
C TYR A 144 6.93 -8.74 0.57
N ILE A 145 6.11 -9.41 -0.23
CA ILE A 145 4.69 -9.07 -0.30
C ILE A 145 4.00 -9.63 0.93
N VAL A 146 3.19 -8.80 1.59
CA VAL A 146 2.51 -9.19 2.83
C VAL A 146 1.22 -9.93 2.53
N PHE A 147 1.06 -11.11 3.13
CA PHE A 147 -0.13 -11.95 3.05
C PHE A 147 -0.36 -12.65 4.40
N ASP A 148 -1.56 -13.19 4.59
CA ASP A 148 -1.92 -13.91 5.82
C ASP A 148 -1.07 -15.19 6.00
N GLY A 149 -0.39 -15.28 7.13
CA GLY A 149 0.56 -16.35 7.47
C GLY A 149 1.98 -16.11 6.96
N LEU A 150 2.29 -14.93 6.39
CA LEU A 150 3.69 -14.53 6.21
C LEU A 150 4.33 -14.38 7.59
N ARG A 151 5.50 -14.97 7.82
CA ARG A 151 6.20 -14.97 9.10
C ARG A 151 7.66 -14.62 8.87
N VAL A 152 8.14 -13.59 9.57
CA VAL A 152 9.51 -13.08 9.43
C VAL A 152 10.12 -12.82 10.80
N ASN A 153 11.44 -12.95 10.91
CA ASN A 153 12.15 -12.56 12.12
C ASN A 153 12.07 -11.04 12.34
N ILE A 154 11.71 -10.61 13.55
CA ILE A 154 11.46 -9.19 13.86
C ILE A 154 12.73 -8.34 13.95
N LYS A 155 13.92 -8.97 13.97
CA LYS A 155 15.24 -8.32 14.00
C LYS A 155 15.93 -8.35 12.64
N THR A 156 15.89 -9.49 11.94
CA THR A 156 16.67 -9.71 10.71
C THR A 156 15.84 -9.57 9.44
N LEU A 157 14.51 -9.59 9.53
CA LEU A 157 13.58 -9.70 8.41
C LEU A 157 13.73 -11.02 7.62
N GLU A 158 14.49 -11.99 8.14
CA GLU A 158 14.62 -13.31 7.51
C GLU A 158 13.27 -14.04 7.53
N LEU A 159 12.96 -14.71 6.43
CA LEU A 159 11.72 -15.45 6.26
C LEU A 159 11.75 -16.71 7.11
N HIS A 160 10.69 -16.96 7.88
CA HIS A 160 10.55 -18.23 8.59
C HIS A 160 10.28 -19.36 7.58
N PRO A 161 10.80 -20.59 7.79
CA PRO A 161 10.64 -21.70 6.85
C PRO A 161 9.18 -22.00 6.44
N SER A 162 8.24 -21.87 7.38
CA SER A 162 6.80 -22.07 7.12
C SER A 162 6.19 -21.06 6.14
N SER A 163 6.91 -19.99 5.83
CA SER A 163 6.46 -18.90 4.96
C SER A 163 7.21 -18.88 3.63
N ASN A 164 7.98 -19.93 3.31
CA ASN A 164 8.67 -20.03 2.04
C ASN A 164 7.67 -20.01 0.86
N HIS A 165 7.93 -19.17 -0.12
CA HIS A 165 7.04 -18.96 -1.27
C HIS A 165 7.84 -18.44 -2.47
N TYR A 166 7.23 -18.52 -3.64
CA TYR A 166 7.64 -17.73 -4.80
C TYR A 166 6.49 -16.82 -5.23
N VAL A 167 6.83 -15.80 -6.00
CA VAL A 167 5.86 -14.84 -6.55
C VAL A 167 5.85 -14.95 -8.06
N GLU A 168 4.69 -15.22 -8.62
CA GLU A 168 4.43 -15.10 -10.05
C GLU A 168 4.01 -13.65 -10.32
N ALA A 169 4.91 -12.85 -10.89
CA ALA A 169 4.64 -11.46 -11.21
C ALA A 169 4.29 -11.30 -12.70
N THR A 170 3.12 -10.72 -12.97
CA THR A 170 2.68 -10.38 -14.32
C THR A 170 3.21 -8.99 -14.69
N TYR A 171 3.85 -8.84 -15.84
CA TYR A 171 4.36 -7.56 -16.33
C TYR A 171 4.17 -7.42 -17.84
N LEU A 172 4.25 -6.18 -18.34
CA LEU A 172 4.12 -5.91 -19.77
C LEU A 172 5.31 -6.46 -20.56
N ASP A 173 5.02 -7.23 -21.61
CA ASP A 173 6.01 -7.56 -22.63
C ASP A 173 6.34 -6.28 -23.42
N LYS A 174 7.61 -5.85 -23.34
CA LYS A 174 8.07 -4.63 -24.02
C LYS A 174 7.90 -4.68 -25.54
N LYS A 175 8.11 -5.84 -26.17
CA LYS A 175 8.02 -6.03 -27.63
C LYS A 175 6.56 -5.96 -28.07
N LEU A 176 5.68 -6.71 -27.41
CA LEU A 176 4.25 -6.71 -27.72
C LEU A 176 3.61 -5.34 -27.42
N THR A 177 3.95 -4.74 -26.28
CA THR A 177 3.46 -3.41 -25.90
C THR A 177 3.91 -2.32 -26.87
N LYS A 178 5.15 -2.39 -27.39
CA LYS A 178 5.62 -1.45 -28.41
C LYS A 178 4.81 -1.59 -29.70
N ALA A 179 4.57 -2.82 -30.16
CA ALA A 179 3.76 -3.07 -31.36
C ALA A 179 2.32 -2.55 -31.21
N LEU A 180 1.69 -2.78 -30.05
CA LEU A 180 0.36 -2.25 -29.75
C LEU A 180 0.33 -0.72 -29.75
N ARG A 181 1.31 -0.05 -29.11
CA ARG A 181 1.38 1.42 -29.15
C ARG A 181 1.51 1.95 -30.57
N SER A 182 2.33 1.29 -31.40
CA SER A 182 2.49 1.67 -32.80
C SER A 182 1.19 1.53 -33.60
N LYS A 183 0.36 0.52 -33.32
CA LYS A 183 -0.96 0.33 -33.96
C LYS A 183 -1.89 1.53 -33.78
N TYR A 184 -1.88 2.14 -32.59
CA TYR A 184 -2.78 3.25 -32.23
C TYR A 184 -2.12 4.64 -32.28
N GLU A 185 -0.86 4.73 -32.71
CA GLU A 185 -0.09 5.98 -32.59
C GLU A 185 -0.69 7.13 -33.41
N ASP A 186 -1.17 6.84 -34.62
CA ASP A 186 -1.76 7.86 -35.49
C ASP A 186 -3.13 8.33 -34.97
N GLU A 187 -3.95 7.41 -34.46
CA GLU A 187 -5.20 7.75 -33.76
C GLU A 187 -4.94 8.59 -32.51
N PHE A 188 -3.89 8.28 -31.72
CA PHE A 188 -3.49 9.09 -30.58
C PHE A 188 -3.03 10.49 -30.98
N LYS A 189 -2.30 10.63 -32.09
CA LYS A 189 -1.88 11.93 -32.62
C LYS A 189 -3.07 12.75 -33.12
N ALA A 190 -3.99 12.12 -33.85
CA ALA A 190 -5.21 12.76 -34.32
C ALA A 190 -6.06 13.24 -33.13
N ALA A 191 -6.33 12.37 -32.16
CA ALA A 191 -7.07 12.74 -30.94
C ALA A 191 -6.39 13.88 -30.18
N ARG A 192 -5.06 13.88 -30.08
CA ARG A 192 -4.32 14.99 -29.47
C ARG A 192 -4.54 16.30 -30.23
N ALA A 193 -4.40 16.28 -31.55
CA ALA A 193 -4.59 17.48 -32.37
C ALA A 193 -6.00 18.06 -32.19
N PHE A 194 -7.03 17.20 -32.24
CA PHE A 194 -8.42 17.62 -32.02
C PHE A 194 -8.64 18.20 -30.62
N ILE A 195 -8.18 17.51 -29.55
CA ILE A 195 -8.40 17.96 -28.17
C ILE A 195 -7.67 19.28 -27.89
N MET A 196 -6.48 19.48 -28.45
CA MET A 196 -5.74 20.73 -28.26
C MET A 196 -6.34 21.89 -29.05
N ALA A 197 -6.90 21.63 -30.24
CA ALA A 197 -7.49 22.66 -31.09
C ALA A 197 -8.93 23.03 -30.65
N ALA A 198 -9.68 22.07 -30.11
CA ALA A 198 -11.06 22.30 -29.67
C ALA A 198 -11.10 23.21 -28.44
N ASN A 199 -12.11 24.08 -28.39
CA ASN A 199 -12.45 24.77 -27.15
C ASN A 199 -13.11 23.78 -26.17
N VAL A 200 -13.01 24.04 -24.87
CA VAL A 200 -13.51 23.12 -23.84
C VAL A 200 -15.03 22.94 -23.89
N GLU A 201 -15.77 23.93 -24.35
CA GLU A 201 -17.23 23.83 -24.46
C GLU A 201 -17.64 22.80 -25.53
N THR A 202 -16.94 22.76 -26.67
CA THR A 202 -17.09 21.72 -27.69
C THR A 202 -16.75 20.34 -27.11
N LEU A 203 -15.61 20.21 -26.43
CA LEU A 203 -15.23 18.94 -25.79
C LEU A 203 -16.28 18.45 -24.77
N ARG A 204 -16.94 19.38 -24.07
CA ARG A 204 -18.01 19.08 -23.11
C ARG A 204 -19.28 18.60 -23.80
N GLN A 205 -19.66 19.28 -24.88
CA GLN A 205 -20.80 18.91 -25.70
C GLN A 205 -20.58 17.53 -26.32
N ASP A 206 -19.40 17.28 -26.88
CA ASP A 206 -19.01 15.97 -27.40
C ASP A 206 -19.14 14.90 -26.32
N SER A 207 -18.62 15.14 -25.12
CA SER A 207 -18.77 14.19 -24.00
C SER A 207 -20.22 13.88 -23.64
N SER A 208 -21.11 14.85 -23.80
CA SER A 208 -22.55 14.70 -23.50
C SER A 208 -23.27 13.96 -24.63
N ASN A 209 -22.74 14.06 -25.85
CA ASN A 209 -23.27 13.44 -27.07
C ASN A 209 -22.76 12.01 -27.29
N ILE A 210 -21.71 11.58 -26.61
CA ILE A 210 -21.24 10.18 -26.62
C ILE A 210 -22.39 9.31 -26.10
N LYS A 211 -23.12 8.69 -27.02
CA LYS A 211 -24.21 7.76 -26.72
C LYS A 211 -23.63 6.52 -26.04
N SER A 212 -24.46 5.80 -25.27
CA SER A 212 -24.09 4.54 -24.61
C SER A 212 -23.88 3.36 -25.58
N VAL A 213 -23.41 3.63 -26.80
CA VAL A 213 -23.19 2.62 -27.83
C VAL A 213 -21.89 1.88 -27.52
N TYR A 214 -21.88 0.58 -27.85
CA TYR A 214 -20.85 -0.38 -27.45
C TYR A 214 -19.46 -0.13 -28.07
N GLU A 215 -19.36 0.69 -29.12
CA GLU A 215 -18.09 1.03 -29.76
C GLU A 215 -17.86 2.53 -29.73
N ARG A 216 -16.79 2.93 -29.03
CA ARG A 216 -16.29 4.30 -28.99
C ARG A 216 -14.99 4.36 -29.74
N ASP A 217 -14.82 5.37 -30.58
CA ASP A 217 -13.51 5.62 -31.18
C ASP A 217 -12.50 6.10 -30.13
N ILE A 218 -11.22 6.22 -30.52
CA ILE A 218 -10.18 6.69 -29.59
C ILE A 218 -10.48 8.11 -29.07
N TYR A 219 -10.93 9.02 -29.93
CA TYR A 219 -11.24 10.40 -29.52
C TYR A 219 -12.35 10.45 -28.47
N GLU A 220 -13.46 9.74 -28.69
CA GLU A 220 -14.57 9.62 -27.75
C GLU A 220 -14.11 9.00 -26.42
N ASN A 221 -13.20 8.02 -26.46
CA ASN A 221 -12.60 7.47 -25.25
C ASN A 221 -11.79 8.51 -24.46
N PHE A 222 -11.04 9.39 -25.14
CA PHE A 222 -10.34 10.49 -24.47
C PHE A 222 -11.33 11.45 -23.81
N VAL A 223 -12.27 11.97 -24.58
CA VAL A 223 -13.23 12.97 -24.12
C VAL A 223 -14.03 12.42 -22.94
N SER A 224 -14.57 11.21 -23.07
CA SER A 224 -15.34 10.57 -21.99
C SER A 224 -14.50 10.37 -20.72
N TYR A 225 -13.24 9.93 -20.86
CA TYR A 225 -12.36 9.73 -19.70
C TYR A 225 -12.02 11.06 -18.99
N ILE A 226 -11.66 12.08 -19.75
CA ILE A 226 -11.27 13.40 -19.22
C ILE A 226 -12.41 13.98 -18.38
N TRP A 227 -13.62 14.02 -18.93
CA TRP A 227 -14.79 14.57 -18.22
C TRP A 227 -15.18 13.75 -17.00
N LYS A 228 -15.17 12.42 -17.10
CA LYS A 228 -15.43 11.54 -15.95
C LYS A 228 -14.46 11.83 -14.80
N GLU A 229 -13.16 11.92 -15.07
CA GLU A 229 -12.17 12.20 -14.02
C GLU A 229 -12.25 13.62 -13.47
N LEU A 230 -12.53 14.62 -14.31
CA LEU A 230 -12.74 16.01 -13.88
C LEU A 230 -13.88 16.11 -12.87
N THR A 231 -15.00 15.46 -13.14
CA THR A 231 -16.17 15.43 -12.24
C THR A 231 -15.85 14.69 -10.94
N VAL A 232 -15.19 13.54 -11.00
CA VAL A 232 -14.85 12.74 -9.80
C VAL A 232 -13.84 13.46 -8.89
N ARG A 233 -12.83 14.12 -9.46
CA ARG A 233 -11.77 14.79 -8.68
C ARG A 233 -12.21 16.12 -8.10
N SER A 234 -13.21 16.76 -8.69
CA SER A 234 -13.73 18.05 -8.23
C SER A 234 -14.84 17.91 -7.19
N PHE A 235 -14.72 16.93 -6.28
CA PHE A 235 -15.71 16.58 -5.24
C PHE A 235 -16.19 17.77 -4.38
N ARG A 236 -15.45 18.88 -4.37
CA ARG A 236 -15.79 20.11 -3.62
C ARG A 236 -16.37 21.23 -4.49
N ASN A 237 -16.24 21.18 -5.81
CA ASN A 237 -16.77 22.20 -6.72
C ASN A 237 -17.09 21.58 -8.08
N SER A 238 -18.37 21.28 -8.30
CA SER A 238 -18.87 20.71 -9.55
C SER A 238 -19.40 21.77 -10.52
N ALA A 239 -19.13 23.07 -10.27
CA ALA A 239 -19.58 24.13 -11.17
C ALA A 239 -18.94 23.92 -12.56
N VAL A 240 -19.77 23.94 -13.60
CA VAL A 240 -19.33 23.69 -14.99
C VAL A 240 -18.24 24.68 -15.41
N SER A 241 -18.37 25.96 -15.05
CA SER A 241 -17.36 26.98 -15.32
C SER A 241 -15.99 26.66 -14.69
N TYR A 242 -15.98 26.13 -13.47
CA TYR A 242 -14.75 25.71 -12.80
C TYR A 242 -14.09 24.53 -13.53
N LEU A 243 -14.86 23.48 -13.86
CA LEU A 243 -14.35 22.33 -14.59
C LEU A 243 -13.81 22.72 -15.96
N ASN A 244 -14.50 23.64 -16.66
CA ASN A 244 -14.08 24.14 -17.96
C ASN A 244 -12.72 24.85 -17.86
N ASN A 245 -12.55 25.73 -16.88
CA ASN A 245 -11.29 26.46 -16.67
C ASN A 245 -10.14 25.50 -16.33
N VAL A 246 -10.38 24.52 -15.44
CA VAL A 246 -9.36 23.52 -15.07
C VAL A 246 -8.92 22.69 -16.28
N LEU A 247 -9.85 22.33 -17.17
CA LEU A 247 -9.49 21.62 -18.39
C LEU A 247 -8.73 22.52 -19.36
N GLU A 248 -9.18 23.75 -19.59
CA GLU A 248 -8.57 24.69 -20.54
C GLU A 248 -7.11 24.99 -20.15
N GLU A 249 -6.85 25.27 -18.87
CA GLU A 249 -5.50 25.53 -18.36
C GLU A 249 -4.56 24.31 -18.41
N GLN A 250 -5.11 23.09 -18.44
CA GLN A 250 -4.35 21.85 -18.24
C GLN A 250 -4.62 20.77 -19.30
N LYS A 251 -5.02 21.14 -20.53
CA LYS A 251 -5.38 20.19 -21.61
C LYS A 251 -4.35 19.09 -21.82
N THR A 252 -3.06 19.45 -21.86
CA THR A 252 -1.96 18.48 -22.02
C THR A 252 -1.90 17.45 -20.89
N ILE A 253 -2.05 17.90 -19.64
CA ILE A 253 -2.00 17.01 -18.46
C ILE A 253 -3.19 16.04 -18.49
N TRP A 254 -4.37 16.54 -18.85
CA TRP A 254 -5.57 15.72 -18.96
C TRP A 254 -5.49 14.72 -20.10
N PHE A 255 -4.98 15.13 -21.26
CA PHE A 255 -4.70 14.24 -22.37
C PHE A 255 -3.74 13.12 -21.96
N ASP A 256 -2.60 13.44 -21.34
CA ASP A 256 -1.61 12.42 -20.97
C ASP A 256 -2.17 11.43 -19.93
N ARG A 257 -3.00 11.90 -19.00
CA ARG A 257 -3.73 11.04 -18.05
C ARG A 257 -4.71 10.11 -18.75
N ALA A 258 -5.49 10.64 -19.70
CA ALA A 258 -6.44 9.85 -20.49
C ALA A 258 -5.73 8.83 -21.38
N LYS A 259 -4.69 9.23 -22.11
CA LYS A 259 -3.88 8.33 -22.96
C LYS A 259 -3.35 7.15 -22.14
N LYS A 260 -2.81 7.42 -20.95
CA LYS A 260 -2.33 6.38 -20.06
C LYS A 260 -3.43 5.36 -19.72
N LYS A 261 -4.64 5.83 -19.45
CA LYS A 261 -5.76 5.00 -19.01
C LYS A 261 -6.42 4.22 -20.14
N ILE A 262 -6.51 4.81 -21.32
CA ILE A 262 -6.92 4.13 -22.54
C ILE A 262 -5.94 3.01 -22.87
N LEU A 263 -4.63 3.30 -22.85
CA LEU A 263 -3.60 2.27 -23.02
C LEU A 263 -3.70 1.18 -21.95
N GLU A 264 -4.04 1.53 -20.70
CA GLU A 264 -4.26 0.52 -19.67
C GLU A 264 -5.43 -0.43 -20.01
N GLY A 265 -6.53 0.10 -20.55
CA GLY A 265 -7.66 -0.70 -21.06
C GLY A 265 -7.25 -1.62 -22.20
N ILE A 266 -6.57 -1.08 -23.22
CA ILE A 266 -6.07 -1.85 -24.37
C ILE A 266 -5.18 -3.01 -23.90
N TYR A 267 -4.29 -2.79 -22.91
CA TYR A 267 -3.45 -3.88 -22.41
C TYR A 267 -4.23 -4.95 -21.68
N LEU A 268 -5.32 -4.60 -20.98
CA LEU A 268 -6.16 -5.61 -20.32
C LEU A 268 -6.91 -6.48 -21.34
N GLU A 269 -7.32 -5.89 -22.47
CA GLU A 269 -8.00 -6.59 -23.57
C GLU A 269 -7.04 -7.45 -24.39
N GLU A 270 -5.95 -6.85 -24.88
CA GLU A 270 -4.97 -7.50 -25.78
C GLU A 270 -3.97 -8.40 -25.03
N LYS A 271 -3.95 -8.30 -23.69
CA LYS A 271 -3.12 -9.11 -22.78
C LYS A 271 -1.64 -9.24 -23.19
N PRO A 272 -0.89 -8.14 -23.45
CA PRO A 272 0.51 -8.19 -23.83
C PRO A 272 1.41 -8.43 -22.61
N PHE A 273 1.14 -9.49 -21.86
CA PHE A 273 1.75 -9.77 -20.57
C PHE A 273 2.71 -10.96 -20.63
N LYS A 274 3.70 -10.91 -19.75
CA LYS A 274 4.60 -12.03 -19.42
C LYS A 274 4.58 -12.27 -17.92
N THR A 275 4.87 -13.50 -17.54
CA THR A 275 5.03 -13.91 -16.15
C THR A 275 6.51 -14.07 -15.83
N ARG A 276 6.94 -13.52 -14.70
CA ARG A 276 8.27 -13.77 -14.13
C ARG A 276 8.09 -14.41 -12.76
N TYR A 277 8.82 -15.48 -12.53
CA TYR A 277 8.92 -16.13 -11.23
C TYR A 277 10.01 -15.43 -10.42
N LEU A 278 9.66 -15.00 -9.22
CA LEU A 278 10.56 -14.32 -8.28
C LEU A 278 10.64 -15.17 -7.02
N GLN A 279 11.84 -15.36 -6.49
CA GLN A 279 12.02 -15.98 -5.19
C GLN A 279 11.51 -15.04 -4.09
N ALA A 280 11.15 -15.58 -2.92
CA ALA A 280 10.80 -14.75 -1.77
C ALA A 280 11.95 -13.78 -1.42
N GLY A 281 11.60 -12.52 -1.16
CA GLY A 281 12.57 -11.47 -0.84
C GLY A 281 13.07 -10.72 -2.08
N GLU A 282 12.87 -11.26 -3.29
CA GLU A 282 13.15 -10.51 -4.51
C GLU A 282 12.15 -9.37 -4.72
N ARG A 283 12.67 -8.25 -5.20
CA ARG A 283 11.85 -7.08 -5.49
C ARG A 283 10.93 -7.35 -6.69
N LEU A 284 9.64 -7.04 -6.50
CA LEU A 284 8.68 -7.01 -7.59
C LEU A 284 9.07 -5.97 -8.66
N PRO A 285 9.01 -6.31 -9.95
CA PRO A 285 9.25 -5.34 -11.01
C PRO A 285 8.25 -4.20 -10.91
N THR A 286 8.75 -2.98 -11.13
CA THR A 286 7.92 -1.78 -11.15
C THR A 286 6.95 -1.85 -12.32
N GLY A 287 5.67 -1.53 -12.05
CA GLY A 287 4.64 -1.61 -13.08
C GLY A 287 4.22 -3.05 -13.42
N ASN A 288 4.27 -3.96 -12.44
CA ASN A 288 3.55 -5.22 -12.54
C ASN A 288 2.03 -4.96 -12.63
N TRP A 289 1.35 -5.89 -13.27
CA TRP A 289 -0.07 -5.86 -13.62
C TRP A 289 -0.89 -6.83 -12.78
N GLY A 290 -0.26 -7.40 -11.76
CA GLY A 290 -0.78 -8.46 -10.94
C GLY A 290 0.35 -9.35 -10.46
N PHE A 291 0.09 -10.05 -9.39
CA PHE A 291 0.98 -11.09 -8.91
C PHE A 291 0.15 -12.18 -8.23
N LYS A 292 0.73 -13.37 -8.13
CA LYS A 292 0.20 -14.48 -7.35
C LYS A 292 1.30 -14.98 -6.43
N ILE A 293 0.98 -15.09 -5.15
CA ILE A 293 1.87 -15.75 -4.19
C ILE A 293 1.59 -17.24 -4.28
N VAL A 294 2.63 -18.02 -4.54
CA VAL A 294 2.55 -19.47 -4.52
C VAL A 294 3.41 -19.95 -3.37
N LYS A 295 2.73 -20.39 -2.31
CA LYS A 295 3.40 -21.02 -1.16
C LYS A 295 3.99 -22.35 -1.62
N HIS A 296 5.22 -22.63 -1.21
CA HIS A 296 5.75 -23.97 -1.43
C HIS A 296 4.93 -24.93 -0.57
N THR A 297 4.13 -25.77 -1.22
CA THR A 297 3.42 -26.85 -0.53
C THR A 297 4.44 -27.95 -0.23
N GLY A 298 4.96 -27.93 0.99
CA GLY A 298 5.60 -29.09 1.64
C GLY A 298 7.13 -29.09 1.68
N ALA A 299 7.64 -29.37 2.87
CA ALA A 299 8.18 -30.71 3.13
C ALA A 299 7.38 -31.31 4.30
#